data_AF-A0A8J0SDA0-F1
#
_entry.id   AF-A0A8J0SDA0-F1
#
_cell.length_a   1.000
_cell.length_b   1.000
_cell.length_c   1.000
_cell.angle_alpha   90.00
_cell.angle_beta   90.00
_cell.angle_gamma   90.00
#
_symmetry.space_group_name_H-M   'P 1'
#
loop_
_entity.id
_entity.type
_entity.pdbx_description
1 polymer ?
#
loop_
_entity_poly.entity_id
_entity_poly.type
_entity_poly.pdbx_seq_one_letter_code
_entity_poly.pdbx_strand_id
1 'polypeptide(L)'
;MLGPDSSGNIKRSSLLSKKPFTKQILEQIPVVNNEVITFQTYCSAVSWLAKAPQESKLRGLWHVLTSKELKMGDIKNLLHHLYPNKDPKVIEEICHLLLSEIDKSKKGVIDEAQFVSWIRNLPKEHVTSVLDFRIISPKFQSSRDLDLSSVSPQIYIAVDEDGRLRDDQLHQVSTALVKAKRDWRLLANKLGFLEKDCIFFERTHHETKDQILDMLQMWRNTLSRPDQSQILQDVLKKTGNADIANEIFKLNF
;
A
#
# COMPACT_ATOMS: atom_id res chain seq x y z
N MET A 1 4.80 1.68 -23.50
CA MET A 1 4.51 2.86 -22.65
C MET A 1 3.00 3.08 -22.62
N LEU A 2 2.43 3.46 -21.48
CA LEU A 2 0.97 3.55 -21.27
C LEU A 2 0.29 4.75 -21.96
N GLY A 3 1.07 5.73 -22.42
CA GLY A 3 0.61 6.87 -23.22
C GLY A 3 -0.42 7.77 -22.51
N PRO A 4 -0.13 8.30 -21.31
CA PRO A 4 -1.03 9.22 -20.65
C PRO A 4 -1.16 10.55 -21.43
N ASP A 5 -2.31 11.21 -21.29
CA ASP A 5 -2.50 12.58 -21.78
C ASP A 5 -1.72 13.61 -20.94
N SER A 6 -1.80 14.89 -21.32
CA SER A 6 -1.14 16.00 -20.61
C SER A 6 -1.57 16.16 -19.16
N SER A 7 -2.68 15.55 -18.76
CA SER A 7 -3.25 15.56 -17.41
C SER A 7 -3.00 14.25 -16.66
N GLY A 8 -2.21 13.33 -17.23
CA GLY A 8 -1.91 12.04 -16.63
C GLY A 8 -3.02 11.00 -16.75
N ASN A 9 -4.07 11.25 -17.55
CA ASN A 9 -5.16 10.30 -17.72
C ASN A 9 -4.82 9.24 -18.77
N ILE A 10 -5.38 8.05 -18.58
CA ILE A 10 -5.10 6.89 -19.42
C ILE A 10 -6.41 6.34 -19.96
N LYS A 11 -6.46 6.05 -21.26
CA LYS A 11 -7.60 5.33 -21.82
C LYS A 11 -7.58 3.89 -21.31
N ARG A 12 -8.70 3.37 -20.79
CA ARG A 12 -8.80 1.98 -20.35
C ARG A 12 -8.39 1.00 -21.46
N SER A 13 -8.68 1.34 -22.72
CA SER A 13 -8.27 0.57 -23.89
C SER A 13 -6.75 0.40 -24.05
N SER A 14 -5.94 1.36 -23.59
CA SER A 14 -4.47 1.23 -23.61
C SER A 14 -3.93 0.30 -22.52
N LEU A 15 -4.75 -0.03 -21.52
CA LEU A 15 -4.42 -0.98 -20.46
C LEU A 15 -4.90 -2.40 -20.77
N LEU A 16 -5.76 -2.57 -21.78
CA LEU A 16 -6.34 -3.86 -22.11
C LEU A 16 -5.26 -4.86 -22.49
N SER A 17 -5.16 -5.90 -21.68
CA SER A 17 -4.29 -7.06 -21.90
C SER A 17 -5.07 -8.14 -22.65
N LYS A 18 -4.34 -8.98 -23.40
CA LYS A 18 -4.90 -10.20 -24.00
C LYS A 18 -5.39 -11.21 -22.93
N LYS A 19 -5.00 -11.03 -21.67
CA LYS A 19 -5.40 -11.89 -20.56
C LYS A 19 -6.81 -11.51 -20.06
N PRO A 20 -7.80 -12.43 -20.08
CA PRO A 20 -9.18 -12.14 -19.68
C PRO A 20 -9.31 -11.60 -18.25
N PHE A 21 -8.54 -12.16 -17.30
CA PHE A 21 -8.55 -11.69 -15.91
C PHE A 21 -8.07 -10.26 -15.74
N THR A 22 -7.05 -9.85 -16.50
CA THR A 22 -6.59 -8.47 -16.46
C THR A 22 -7.67 -7.52 -16.97
N LYS A 23 -8.42 -7.91 -18.01
CA LYS A 23 -9.56 -7.14 -18.50
C LYS A 23 -10.65 -7.01 -17.42
N GLN A 24 -11.03 -8.11 -16.77
CA GLN A 24 -12.04 -8.09 -15.69
C GLN A 24 -11.64 -7.18 -14.52
N ILE A 25 -10.36 -7.19 -14.12
CA ILE A 25 -9.85 -6.28 -13.08
C ILE A 25 -9.96 -4.81 -13.53
N LEU A 26 -9.58 -4.51 -14.77
CA LEU A 26 -9.61 -3.14 -15.31
C LEU A 26 -11.04 -2.60 -15.48
N GLU A 27 -12.01 -3.49 -15.71
CA GLU A 27 -13.43 -3.13 -15.75
C GLU A 27 -13.96 -2.66 -14.40
N GLN A 28 -13.36 -3.10 -13.28
CA GLN A 28 -13.72 -2.63 -11.94
C GLN A 28 -13.23 -1.21 -11.63
N ILE A 29 -12.22 -0.71 -12.36
CA ILE A 29 -11.68 0.64 -12.11
C ILE A 29 -12.67 1.67 -12.69
N PRO A 30 -13.19 2.63 -11.92
CA PRO A 30 -14.11 3.63 -12.44
C PRO A 30 -13.52 4.41 -13.63
N VAL A 31 -14.38 4.80 -14.57
CA VAL A 31 -14.00 5.64 -15.72
C VAL A 31 -14.85 6.89 -15.79
N VAL A 32 -14.26 7.96 -16.33
CA VAL A 32 -14.92 9.19 -16.71
C VAL A 32 -15.08 9.19 -18.23
N ASN A 33 -16.15 9.80 -18.75
CA ASN A 33 -16.41 9.94 -20.19
C ASN A 33 -16.28 8.61 -20.95
N ASN A 34 -16.84 7.55 -20.37
CA ASN A 34 -16.92 6.18 -20.89
C ASN A 34 -15.62 5.40 -21.15
N GLU A 35 -14.41 5.97 -21.07
CA GLU A 35 -13.18 5.19 -21.28
C GLU A 35 -11.94 5.72 -20.54
N VAL A 36 -12.03 6.84 -19.84
CA VAL A 36 -10.84 7.50 -19.28
C VAL A 36 -10.69 7.16 -17.81
N ILE A 37 -9.56 6.56 -17.46
CA ILE A 37 -9.12 6.38 -16.07
C ILE A 37 -8.28 7.61 -15.73
N THR A 38 -8.76 8.42 -14.79
CA THR A 38 -7.99 9.58 -14.34
C THR A 38 -6.77 9.15 -13.53
N PHE A 39 -5.75 10.01 -13.46
CA PHE A 39 -4.59 9.76 -12.61
C PHE A 39 -5.00 9.51 -11.15
N GLN A 40 -5.95 10.30 -10.62
CA GLN A 40 -6.47 10.13 -9.27
C GLN A 40 -7.16 8.77 -9.11
N THR A 41 -7.98 8.34 -10.07
CA THR A 41 -8.68 7.05 -10.01
C THR A 41 -7.69 5.89 -10.05
N TYR A 42 -6.67 5.97 -10.89
CA TYR A 42 -5.58 4.99 -10.96
C TYR A 42 -4.83 4.91 -9.62
N CYS A 43 -4.38 6.05 -9.08
CA CYS A 43 -3.68 6.11 -7.79
C CYS A 43 -4.55 5.59 -6.65
N SER A 44 -5.86 5.87 -6.67
CA SER A 44 -6.81 5.36 -5.68
C SER A 44 -6.93 3.84 -5.75
N ALA A 45 -7.05 3.27 -6.96
CA ALA A 45 -7.14 1.83 -7.16
C ALA A 45 -5.84 1.11 -6.70
N VAL A 46 -4.69 1.64 -7.09
CA VAL A 46 -3.36 1.11 -6.71
C VAL A 46 -3.12 1.24 -5.20
N SER A 47 -3.48 2.38 -4.59
CA SER A 47 -3.41 2.58 -3.14
C SER A 47 -4.35 1.63 -2.39
N TRP A 48 -5.55 1.38 -2.92
CA TRP A 48 -6.49 0.41 -2.34
C TRP A 48 -5.90 -1.00 -2.39
N LEU A 49 -5.35 -1.44 -3.52
CA LEU A 49 -4.68 -2.74 -3.64
C LEU A 49 -3.53 -2.89 -2.64
N ALA A 50 -2.79 -1.82 -2.35
CA ALA A 50 -1.70 -1.85 -1.37
C ALA A 50 -2.21 -1.90 0.08
N LYS A 51 -3.19 -1.07 0.44
CA LYS A 51 -3.54 -0.77 1.84
C LYS A 51 -4.81 -1.47 2.35
N ALA A 52 -5.66 -1.97 1.46
CA ALA A 52 -6.95 -2.53 1.87
C ALA A 52 -6.76 -3.75 2.79
N PRO A 53 -7.62 -3.91 3.82
CA PRO A 53 -7.63 -5.11 4.64
C PRO A 53 -7.82 -6.36 3.78
N GLN A 54 -7.27 -7.49 4.24
CA GLN A 54 -7.35 -8.77 3.54
C GLN A 54 -8.79 -9.13 3.15
N GLU A 55 -9.75 -8.97 4.07
CA GLU A 55 -11.16 -9.25 3.79
C GLU A 55 -11.71 -8.39 2.64
N SER A 56 -11.43 -7.09 2.64
CA SER A 56 -11.85 -6.19 1.56
C SER A 56 -11.23 -6.59 0.22
N LYS A 57 -9.97 -7.04 0.21
CA LYS A 57 -9.31 -7.56 -1.00
C LYS A 57 -10.01 -8.82 -1.53
N LEU A 58 -10.37 -9.75 -0.66
CA LEU A 58 -11.08 -10.98 -1.04
C LEU A 58 -12.45 -10.69 -1.65
N ARG A 59 -13.21 -9.76 -1.06
CA ARG A 59 -14.48 -9.29 -1.62
C ARG A 59 -14.31 -8.55 -2.96
N GLY A 60 -13.24 -7.77 -3.10
CA GLY A 60 -12.88 -7.17 -4.38
C GLY A 60 -12.58 -8.22 -5.46
N LEU A 61 -11.83 -9.28 -5.13
CA LEU A 61 -11.58 -10.41 -6.04
C LEU A 61 -12.86 -11.14 -6.41
N TRP A 62 -13.78 -11.32 -5.45
CA TRP A 62 -15.10 -11.87 -5.73
C TRP A 62 -15.82 -11.08 -6.84
N HIS A 63 -15.88 -9.76 -6.73
CA HIS A 63 -16.53 -8.89 -7.73
C HIS A 63 -15.83 -8.86 -9.08
N VAL A 64 -14.52 -9.17 -9.13
CA VAL A 64 -13.80 -9.38 -10.39
C VAL A 64 -14.23 -10.68 -11.07
N LEU A 65 -14.46 -11.74 -10.28
CA LEU A 65 -14.80 -13.06 -10.79
C LEU A 65 -16.28 -13.19 -11.18
N THR A 66 -17.19 -12.55 -10.44
CA THR A 66 -18.64 -12.59 -10.72
C THR A 66 -19.36 -11.37 -10.17
N SER A 67 -20.51 -11.03 -10.77
CA SER A 67 -21.40 -9.98 -10.28
C SER A 67 -22.41 -10.48 -9.23
N LYS A 68 -22.67 -11.79 -9.13
CA LYS A 68 -23.68 -12.34 -8.20
C LYS A 68 -23.28 -13.67 -7.59
N GLU A 69 -23.10 -14.69 -8.41
CA GLU A 69 -22.85 -16.07 -7.99
C GLU A 69 -21.79 -16.69 -8.91
N LEU A 70 -20.94 -17.56 -8.37
CA LEU A 70 -20.02 -18.36 -9.18
C LEU A 70 -20.66 -19.70 -9.49
N LYS A 71 -20.87 -19.95 -10.79
CA LYS A 71 -21.41 -21.21 -11.29
C LYS A 71 -20.29 -22.09 -11.82
N MET A 72 -20.60 -23.36 -12.00
CA MET A 72 -19.72 -24.34 -12.62
C MET A 72 -19.08 -23.83 -13.93
N GLY A 73 -19.87 -23.17 -14.80
CA GLY A 73 -19.38 -22.60 -16.05
C GLY A 73 -18.32 -21.51 -15.87
N ASP A 74 -18.48 -20.65 -14.86
CA ASP A 74 -17.54 -19.56 -14.57
C ASP A 74 -16.19 -20.13 -14.08
N ILE A 75 -16.23 -21.13 -13.21
CA ILE A 75 -15.05 -21.82 -12.70
C ILE A 75 -14.36 -22.59 -13.84
N LYS A 76 -15.13 -23.27 -14.71
CA LYS A 76 -14.60 -24.02 -15.86
C LYS A 76 -13.88 -23.09 -16.82
N ASN A 77 -14.49 -21.95 -17.13
CA ASN A 77 -13.85 -20.91 -17.92
C ASN A 77 -12.56 -20.42 -17.27
N LEU A 78 -12.56 -20.18 -15.96
CA LEU A 78 -11.36 -19.76 -15.23
C LEU A 78 -10.23 -20.79 -15.30
N LEU A 79 -10.53 -22.07 -15.06
CA LEU A 79 -9.54 -23.13 -15.10
C LEU A 79 -8.99 -23.39 -16.50
N HIS A 80 -9.80 -23.26 -17.56
CA HIS A 80 -9.30 -23.34 -18.94
C HIS A 80 -8.27 -22.26 -19.25
N HIS A 81 -8.40 -21.06 -18.67
CA HIS A 81 -7.41 -20.00 -18.85
C HIS A 81 -6.15 -20.20 -18.00
N LEU A 82 -6.27 -20.79 -16.81
CA LEU A 82 -5.13 -21.08 -15.93
C LEU A 82 -4.32 -22.31 -16.40
N TYR A 83 -4.99 -23.27 -17.01
CA TYR A 83 -4.42 -24.55 -17.42
C TYR A 83 -4.77 -24.88 -18.87
N PRO A 84 -4.30 -24.08 -19.85
CA PRO A 84 -4.70 -24.21 -21.25
C PRO A 84 -4.31 -25.55 -21.90
N ASN A 85 -3.33 -26.25 -21.34
CA ASN A 85 -2.82 -27.52 -21.87
C ASN A 85 -3.39 -28.75 -21.14
N LYS A 86 -4.34 -28.58 -20.21
CA LYS A 86 -4.95 -29.71 -19.49
C LYS A 86 -6.14 -30.26 -20.27
N ASP A 87 -6.35 -31.57 -20.15
CA ASP A 87 -7.50 -32.25 -20.73
C ASP A 87 -8.82 -31.65 -20.19
N PRO A 88 -9.81 -31.35 -21.04
CA PRO A 88 -11.11 -30.83 -20.62
C PRO A 88 -11.82 -31.67 -19.53
N LYS A 89 -11.65 -32.99 -19.52
CA LYS A 89 -12.19 -33.88 -18.49
C LYS A 89 -11.52 -33.64 -17.14
N VAL A 90 -10.21 -33.45 -17.13
CA VAL A 90 -9.46 -33.12 -15.91
C VAL A 90 -9.90 -31.76 -15.36
N ILE A 91 -10.14 -30.79 -16.25
CA ILE A 91 -10.69 -29.48 -15.85
C ILE A 91 -12.09 -29.64 -15.22
N GLU A 92 -12.93 -30.49 -15.79
CA GLU A 92 -14.27 -30.78 -15.28
C GLU A 92 -14.24 -31.44 -13.90
N GLU A 93 -13.34 -32.41 -13.69
CA GLU A 93 -13.11 -33.04 -12.39
C GLU A 93 -12.64 -32.02 -11.32
N ILE A 94 -11.69 -31.15 -11.67
CA ILE A 94 -11.21 -30.09 -10.75
C ILE A 94 -12.35 -29.10 -10.44
N CYS A 95 -13.16 -28.74 -11.43
CA CYS A 95 -14.34 -27.91 -11.22
C CYS A 95 -15.32 -28.54 -10.22
N HIS A 96 -15.65 -29.82 -10.40
CA HIS A 96 -16.55 -30.53 -9.50
C HIS A 96 -15.98 -30.59 -8.08
N LEU A 97 -14.68 -30.87 -7.95
CA LEU A 97 -14.00 -30.89 -6.66
C LEU A 97 -14.09 -29.52 -5.97
N LEU A 98 -13.72 -28.44 -6.66
CA LEU A 98 -13.79 -27.07 -6.13
C LEU A 98 -15.21 -26.68 -5.72
N LEU A 99 -16.20 -26.98 -6.57
CA LEU A 99 -17.59 -26.67 -6.26
C LEU A 99 -18.07 -27.45 -5.03
N SER A 100 -17.73 -28.74 -4.92
CA SER A 100 -18.08 -29.57 -3.75
C SER A 100 -17.40 -29.12 -2.46
N GLU A 101 -16.19 -28.55 -2.56
CA GLU A 101 -15.45 -28.06 -1.42
C GLU A 101 -16.03 -26.71 -0.92
N ILE A 102 -16.45 -25.84 -1.83
CA ILE A 102 -16.85 -24.46 -1.48
C ILE A 102 -18.36 -24.34 -1.26
N ASP A 103 -19.18 -24.97 -2.09
CA ASP A 103 -20.65 -24.93 -1.98
C ASP A 103 -21.14 -25.88 -0.87
N LYS A 104 -20.97 -25.43 0.38
CA LYS A 104 -21.49 -26.14 1.56
C LYS A 104 -23.03 -26.23 1.56
N SER A 105 -23.71 -25.41 0.77
CA SER A 105 -25.18 -25.36 0.68
C SER A 105 -25.77 -26.33 -0.35
N LYS A 106 -24.93 -26.95 -1.18
CA LYS A 106 -25.30 -27.87 -2.27
C LYS A 106 -26.33 -27.30 -3.25
N LYS A 107 -26.28 -25.98 -3.49
CA LYS A 107 -27.15 -25.28 -4.45
C LYS A 107 -26.60 -25.30 -5.88
N GLY A 108 -25.39 -25.80 -6.07
CA GLY A 108 -24.68 -25.77 -7.36
C GLY A 108 -24.03 -24.42 -7.67
N VAL A 109 -24.00 -23.51 -6.70
CA VAL A 109 -23.49 -22.14 -6.82
C VAL A 109 -22.70 -21.77 -5.58
N ILE A 110 -21.70 -20.93 -5.76
CA ILE A 110 -20.94 -20.33 -4.67
C ILE A 110 -21.41 -18.89 -4.50
N ASP A 111 -21.58 -18.45 -3.26
CA ASP A 111 -21.80 -17.04 -2.90
C ASP A 111 -20.53 -16.37 -2.33
N GLU A 112 -20.58 -15.05 -2.16
CA GLU A 112 -19.44 -14.26 -1.67
C GLU A 112 -18.95 -14.74 -0.30
N ALA A 113 -19.87 -15.07 0.61
CA ALA A 113 -19.53 -15.47 1.97
C ALA A 113 -18.84 -16.84 1.98
N GLN A 114 -19.33 -17.79 1.19
CA GLN A 114 -18.71 -19.10 0.98
C GLN A 114 -17.30 -18.96 0.39
N PHE A 115 -17.13 -18.11 -0.62
CA PHE A 115 -15.82 -17.85 -1.24
C PHE A 115 -14.82 -17.23 -0.26
N VAL A 116 -15.21 -16.17 0.45
CA VAL A 116 -14.34 -15.49 1.42
C VAL A 116 -13.99 -16.44 2.57
N SER A 117 -14.95 -17.20 3.07
CA SER A 117 -14.73 -18.18 4.14
C SER A 117 -13.76 -19.27 3.70
N TRP A 118 -13.94 -19.82 2.49
CA TRP A 118 -13.07 -20.86 1.94
C TRP A 118 -11.62 -20.36 1.79
N ILE A 119 -11.39 -19.18 1.21
CA ILE A 119 -10.03 -18.64 1.07
C ILE A 119 -9.38 -18.40 2.44
N ARG A 120 -10.14 -17.97 3.45
CA ARG A 120 -9.61 -17.77 4.81
C ARG A 120 -9.18 -19.07 5.50
N ASN A 121 -9.68 -20.22 5.05
CA ASN A 121 -9.27 -21.54 5.53
C ASN A 121 -8.01 -22.07 4.85
N LEU A 122 -7.55 -21.43 3.75
CA LEU A 122 -6.27 -21.75 3.13
C LEU A 122 -5.09 -21.29 4.01
N PRO A 123 -3.87 -21.84 3.82
CA PRO A 123 -2.70 -21.44 4.59
C PRO A 123 -2.48 -19.92 4.56
N LYS A 124 -2.50 -19.29 5.74
CA LYS A 124 -2.48 -17.82 5.89
C LYS A 124 -1.30 -17.17 5.17
N GLU A 125 -0.11 -17.75 5.30
CA GLU A 125 1.11 -17.24 4.65
C GLU A 125 0.98 -17.20 3.13
N HIS A 126 0.35 -18.22 2.53
CA HIS A 126 0.13 -18.28 1.09
C HIS A 126 -0.87 -17.23 0.64
N VAL A 127 -2.00 -17.10 1.36
CA VAL A 127 -3.03 -16.08 1.06
C VAL A 127 -2.45 -14.67 1.20
N THR A 128 -1.68 -14.39 2.26
CA THR A 128 -1.03 -13.09 2.45
C THR A 128 -0.01 -12.82 1.35
N SER A 129 0.80 -13.81 0.95
CA SER A 129 1.78 -13.66 -0.13
C SER A 129 1.13 -13.36 -1.48
N VAL A 130 0.04 -14.06 -1.82
CA VAL A 130 -0.71 -13.83 -3.08
C VAL A 130 -1.40 -12.47 -3.10
N LEU A 131 -1.86 -11.97 -1.94
CA LEU A 131 -2.53 -10.68 -1.80
C LEU A 131 -1.58 -9.51 -1.52
N ASP A 132 -0.27 -9.77 -1.37
CA ASP A 132 0.75 -8.74 -1.22
C ASP A 132 0.89 -8.00 -2.54
N PHE A 133 0.45 -6.74 -2.53
CA PHE A 133 0.57 -5.86 -3.69
C PHE A 133 1.48 -4.71 -3.33
N ARG A 134 2.63 -4.67 -3.99
CA ARG A 134 3.62 -3.60 -3.85
C ARG A 134 3.53 -2.69 -5.06
N ILE A 135 3.26 -1.42 -4.81
CA ILE A 135 3.20 -0.37 -5.84
C ILE A 135 4.52 -0.29 -6.59
N ILE A 136 5.64 -0.47 -5.88
CA ILE A 136 6.99 -0.48 -6.44
C ILE A 136 7.51 -1.92 -6.42
N SER A 137 7.83 -2.45 -7.60
CA SER A 137 8.38 -3.80 -7.73
C SER A 137 9.75 -3.90 -7.03
N PRO A 138 10.06 -5.00 -6.33
CA PRO A 138 11.37 -5.23 -5.72
C PRO A 138 12.54 -5.11 -6.71
N LYS A 139 12.31 -5.39 -8.00
CA LYS A 139 13.32 -5.25 -9.06
C LYS A 139 13.78 -3.80 -9.27
N PHE A 140 12.91 -2.83 -9.01
CA PHE A 140 13.25 -1.40 -9.02
C PHE A 140 13.77 -0.90 -7.66
N GLN A 141 13.68 -1.74 -6.63
CA GLN A 141 14.30 -1.48 -5.33
C GLN A 141 15.78 -1.88 -5.36
N SER A 142 16.14 -2.98 -6.04
CA SER A 142 17.54 -3.42 -6.21
C SER A 142 18.32 -2.69 -7.31
N SER A 143 17.64 -2.00 -8.24
CA SER A 143 18.30 -1.21 -9.29
C SER A 143 18.77 0.17 -8.81
N ARG A 144 18.57 0.52 -7.53
CA ARG A 144 19.09 1.76 -6.92
C ARG A 144 20.53 1.64 -6.41
N ASP A 145 21.14 0.46 -6.50
CA ASP A 145 22.56 0.23 -6.19
C ASP A 145 23.48 0.32 -7.42
N LEU A 146 22.95 0.67 -8.60
CA LEU A 146 23.74 0.87 -9.83
C LEU A 146 23.80 2.36 -10.21
N ASP A 147 25.01 2.92 -10.01
CA ASP A 147 25.52 4.20 -10.50
C ASP A 147 24.69 5.47 -10.21
N LEU A 148 24.79 5.93 -8.97
CA LEU A 148 24.48 7.30 -8.55
C LEU A 148 25.60 8.31 -8.91
N SER A 149 26.53 7.95 -9.80
CA SER A 149 27.70 8.77 -10.13
C SER A 149 27.48 9.81 -11.23
N SER A 150 26.38 9.76 -12.00
CA SER A 150 26.27 10.58 -13.22
C SER A 150 24.96 11.34 -13.44
N VAL A 151 24.09 11.46 -12.44
CA VAL A 151 22.97 12.42 -12.50
C VAL A 151 23.08 13.29 -11.28
N SER A 152 23.65 14.50 -11.41
CA SER A 152 23.61 15.52 -10.37
C SER A 152 22.15 15.79 -10.00
N PRO A 153 21.68 15.32 -8.83
CA PRO A 153 20.39 15.75 -8.36
C PRO A 153 20.68 17.05 -7.61
N GLN A 154 19.84 18.06 -7.80
CA GLN A 154 19.72 19.08 -6.77
C GLN A 154 19.06 18.41 -5.56
N ILE A 155 19.85 17.60 -4.84
CA ILE A 155 19.48 17.00 -3.57
C ILE A 155 19.49 18.16 -2.58
N TYR A 156 18.33 18.54 -2.07
CA TYR A 156 18.28 19.02 -0.69
C TYR A 156 18.61 17.80 0.16
N ILE A 157 19.90 17.58 0.42
CA ILE A 157 20.41 16.46 1.25
C ILE A 157 19.59 16.50 2.53
N ALA A 158 19.00 15.42 3.04
CA ALA A 158 18.13 15.48 4.24
C ALA A 158 18.93 15.33 5.55
N VAL A 159 20.26 15.34 5.44
CA VAL A 159 21.23 15.09 6.49
C VAL A 159 22.38 16.10 6.40
N ASP A 160 23.06 16.36 7.51
CA ASP A 160 24.29 17.14 7.55
C ASP A 160 25.50 16.32 7.05
N GLU A 161 26.69 16.93 7.06
CA GLU A 161 27.95 16.29 6.64
C GLU A 161 28.29 15.01 7.43
N ASP A 162 27.67 14.83 8.60
CA ASP A 162 27.83 13.68 9.49
C ASP A 162 26.71 12.63 9.34
N GLY A 163 25.77 12.82 8.40
CA GLY A 163 24.64 11.92 8.18
C GLY A 163 23.52 12.06 9.21
N ARG A 164 23.47 13.16 9.99
CA ARG A 164 22.46 13.40 11.03
C ARG A 164 21.31 14.23 10.47
N LEU A 165 20.13 14.04 11.05
CA LEU A 165 18.96 14.84 10.71
C LEU A 165 19.20 16.32 11.04
N ARG A 166 19.09 17.18 10.03
CA ARG A 166 19.26 18.63 10.23
C ARG A 166 18.11 19.25 11.01
N ASP A 167 18.40 20.37 11.68
CA ASP A 167 17.43 21.13 12.48
C ASP A 167 16.25 21.68 11.65
N ASP A 168 16.47 22.02 10.38
CA ASP A 168 15.40 22.49 9.47
C ASP A 168 14.31 21.40 9.28
N GLN A 169 14.72 20.14 9.20
CA GLN A 169 13.80 19.01 9.02
C GLN A 169 13.01 18.72 10.30
N LEU A 170 13.65 18.74 11.47
CA LEU A 170 12.96 18.58 12.74
C LEU A 170 11.96 19.71 13.00
N HIS A 171 12.32 20.94 12.60
CA HIS A 171 11.44 22.10 12.67
C HIS A 171 10.23 22.00 11.72
N GLN A 172 10.41 21.41 10.54
CA GLN A 172 9.30 21.11 9.63
C GLN A 172 8.36 20.05 10.24
N VAL A 173 8.90 19.01 10.88
CA VAL A 173 8.09 17.96 11.54
C VAL A 173 7.27 18.54 12.69
N SER A 174 7.89 19.35 13.55
CA SER A 174 7.18 19.98 14.67
C SER A 174 6.07 20.93 14.18
N THR A 175 6.35 21.72 13.15
CA THR A 175 5.37 22.64 12.55
C THR A 175 4.19 21.88 11.92
N ALA A 176 4.46 20.80 11.20
CA ALA A 176 3.44 19.99 10.54
C ALA A 176 2.52 19.27 11.55
N LEU A 177 3.09 18.72 12.64
CA LEU A 177 2.32 18.06 13.70
C LEU A 177 1.37 19.02 14.41
N VAL A 178 1.82 20.24 14.71
CA VAL A 178 0.99 21.28 15.33
C VAL A 178 -0.11 21.74 14.37
N LYS A 179 0.23 22.02 13.10
CA LYS A 179 -0.73 22.46 12.08
C LYS A 179 -1.85 21.43 11.87
N ALA A 180 -1.51 20.15 11.89
CA ALA A 180 -2.47 19.06 11.76
C ALA A 180 -3.15 18.64 13.09
N LYS A 181 -2.87 19.35 14.20
CA LYS A 181 -3.39 19.08 15.55
C LYS A 181 -3.25 17.61 15.96
N ARG A 182 -2.10 17.02 15.66
CA ARG A 182 -1.82 15.59 15.90
C ARG A 182 -1.41 15.35 17.35
N ASP A 183 -1.70 14.15 17.83
CA ASP A 183 -1.25 13.72 19.16
C ASP A 183 0.25 13.38 19.13
N TRP A 184 1.06 14.33 19.57
CA TRP A 184 2.51 14.19 19.61
C TRP A 184 3.00 13.34 20.79
N ARG A 185 2.18 13.07 21.81
CA ARG A 185 2.56 12.20 22.93
C ARG A 185 2.64 10.74 22.49
N LEU A 186 1.78 10.34 21.55
CA LEU A 186 1.88 9.03 20.90
C LEU A 186 3.19 8.88 20.11
N LEU A 187 3.64 9.96 19.47
CA LEU A 187 4.95 10.01 18.80
C LEU A 187 6.08 9.89 19.82
N ALA A 188 6.04 10.68 20.90
CA ALA A 188 7.02 10.65 21.98
C ALA A 188 7.19 9.24 22.56
N ASN A 189 6.07 8.55 22.85
CA ASN A 189 6.07 7.18 23.35
C ASN A 189 6.79 6.20 22.43
N LYS A 190 6.56 6.30 21.11
CA LYS A 190 7.21 5.42 20.12
C LYS A 190 8.68 5.78 19.87
N LEU A 191 9.10 7.00 20.19
CA LEU A 191 10.50 7.42 20.20
C LEU A 191 11.23 7.04 21.50
N GLY A 192 10.52 6.45 22.48
CA GLY A 192 11.10 5.94 23.73
C GLY A 192 10.96 6.89 24.93
N PHE A 193 10.25 8.01 24.78
CA PHE A 193 9.96 8.91 25.89
C PHE A 193 8.80 8.42 26.73
N LEU A 194 8.89 8.63 28.04
CA LEU A 194 7.86 8.32 29.00
C LEU A 194 7.00 9.56 29.30
N GLU A 195 5.88 9.37 29.99
CA GLU A 195 4.95 10.44 30.34
C GLU A 195 5.62 11.57 31.14
N LYS A 196 6.54 11.22 32.04
CA LYS A 196 7.35 12.20 32.79
C LYS A 196 8.19 13.11 31.89
N ASP A 197 8.65 12.61 30.75
CA ASP A 197 9.47 13.36 29.79
C ASP A 197 8.56 14.29 28.97
N CYS A 198 7.35 13.83 28.63
CA CYS A 198 6.33 14.68 27.99
C CYS A 198 5.94 15.86 28.89
N ILE A 199 5.73 15.60 30.19
CA ILE A 199 5.46 16.65 31.20
C ILE A 199 6.65 17.61 31.33
N PHE A 200 7.88 17.10 31.21
CA PHE A 200 9.07 17.96 31.21
C PHE A 200 9.07 18.92 30.03
N PHE A 201 8.83 18.46 28.80
CA PHE A 201 8.76 19.34 27.63
C PHE A 201 7.65 20.39 27.76
N GLU A 202 6.47 20.00 28.27
CA GLU A 202 5.33 20.91 28.49
C GLU A 202 5.58 22.00 29.54
N ARG A 203 6.45 21.74 30.52
CA ARG A 203 6.84 22.73 31.54
C ARG A 203 7.95 23.66 31.05
N THR A 204 8.81 23.17 30.17
CA THR A 204 9.96 23.93 29.65
C THR A 204 9.54 24.90 28.55
N HIS A 205 8.53 24.55 27.75
CA HIS A 205 8.11 25.36 26.60
C HIS A 205 6.60 25.64 26.60
N HIS A 206 6.23 26.90 26.36
CA HIS A 206 4.83 27.32 26.28
C HIS A 206 4.14 26.89 24.98
N GLU A 207 4.88 26.82 23.85
CA GLU A 207 4.32 26.43 22.56
C GLU A 207 4.49 24.93 22.31
N THR A 208 3.43 24.26 21.86
CA THR A 208 3.46 22.83 21.49
C THR A 208 4.47 22.53 20.39
N LYS A 209 4.75 23.49 19.51
CA LYS A 209 5.76 23.36 18.46
C LYS A 209 7.16 23.20 19.07
N ASP A 210 7.48 24.01 20.06
CA ASP A 210 8.79 24.01 20.71
C ASP A 210 8.95 22.78 21.62
N GLN A 211 7.87 22.34 22.25
CA GLN A 211 7.81 21.06 22.98
C GLN A 211 8.21 19.87 22.07
N ILE A 212 7.62 19.80 20.87
CA ILE A 212 7.89 18.73 19.90
C ILE A 212 9.30 18.85 19.33
N LEU A 213 9.75 20.08 19.03
CA LEU A 213 11.07 20.32 18.47
C LEU A 213 12.18 19.90 19.45
N ASP A 214 12.06 20.28 20.72
CA ASP A 214 13.01 19.93 21.78
C ASP A 214 13.07 18.42 22.01
N MET A 215 11.89 17.75 22.03
CA MET A 215 11.81 16.29 22.08
C MET A 215 12.55 15.63 20.89
N LEU A 216 12.35 16.12 19.67
CA LEU A 216 13.00 15.58 18.47
C LEU A 216 14.51 15.81 18.47
N GLN A 217 14.97 16.96 18.96
CA GLN A 217 16.40 17.27 19.10
C GLN A 217 17.05 16.39 20.18
N MET A 218 16.38 16.20 21.32
CA MET A 218 16.82 15.31 22.38
C MET A 218 16.91 13.84 21.90
N TRP A 219 15.92 13.40 21.13
CA TRP A 219 15.91 12.07 20.50
C TRP A 219 17.05 11.88 19.48
N ARG A 220 17.28 12.88 18.64
CA ARG A 220 18.40 12.88 17.68
C ARG A 220 19.73 12.72 18.41
N ASN A 221 19.91 13.44 19.52
CA ASN A 221 21.15 13.45 20.28
C ASN A 221 21.39 12.14 21.05
N THR A 222 20.34 11.37 21.35
CA THR A 222 20.45 10.05 22.01
C THR A 222 20.86 8.93 21.04
N LEU A 223 20.65 9.10 19.73
CA LEU A 223 21.02 8.12 18.71
C LEU A 223 22.33 8.50 18.04
N SER A 224 23.41 7.75 18.28
CA SER A 224 24.70 7.91 17.58
C SER A 224 24.76 7.18 16.22
N ARG A 225 23.62 7.00 15.53
CA ARG A 225 23.51 6.17 14.31
C ARG A 225 23.17 6.99 13.08
N PRO A 226 23.63 6.60 11.87
CA PRO A 226 23.32 7.29 10.62
C PRO A 226 21.87 7.13 10.15
N ASP A 227 21.12 6.14 10.67
CA ASP A 227 19.76 5.80 10.20
C ASP A 227 18.63 6.63 10.85
N GLN A 228 18.94 7.78 11.45
CA GLN A 228 17.97 8.60 12.18
C GLN A 228 16.78 9.01 11.31
N SER A 229 17.01 9.35 10.05
CA SER A 229 15.94 9.74 9.11
C SER A 229 14.96 8.60 8.84
N GLN A 230 15.46 7.38 8.66
CA GLN A 230 14.64 6.19 8.42
C GLN A 230 13.81 5.83 9.66
N ILE A 231 14.42 5.88 10.85
CA ILE A 231 13.74 5.56 12.11
C ILE A 231 12.62 6.58 12.38
N LEU A 232 12.89 7.87 12.21
CA LEU A 232 11.87 8.91 12.42
C LEU A 232 10.72 8.78 11.44
N GLN A 233 11.00 8.49 10.16
CA GLN A 233 9.97 8.22 9.15
C GLN A 233 9.08 7.02 9.52
N ASP A 234 9.69 5.91 9.94
CA ASP A 234 8.95 4.70 10.30
C ASP A 234 8.09 4.90 11.54
N VAL A 235 8.60 5.63 12.53
CA VAL A 235 7.85 5.97 13.73
C VAL A 235 6.67 6.88 13.39
N LEU A 236 6.88 7.94 12.59
CA LEU A 236 5.80 8.83 12.13
C LEU A 236 4.70 8.05 11.38
N LYS A 237 5.08 7.09 10.52
CA LYS A 237 4.11 6.22 9.82
C LYS A 237 3.32 5.36 10.80
N LYS A 238 3.98 4.76 11.80
CA LYS A 238 3.35 3.90 12.82
C LYS A 238 2.41 4.66 13.75
N THR A 239 2.62 5.96 13.92
CA THR A 239 1.76 6.83 14.76
C THR A 239 0.66 7.52 13.96
N GLY A 240 0.46 7.14 12.68
CA GLY A 240 -0.59 7.70 11.82
C GLY A 240 -0.25 9.04 11.16
N ASN A 241 1.01 9.48 11.22
CA ASN A 241 1.53 10.72 10.62
C ASN A 241 2.30 10.45 9.31
N ALA A 242 1.80 9.50 8.51
CA ALA A 242 2.44 9.10 7.25
C ALA A 242 2.43 10.20 6.19
N ASP A 243 1.42 11.07 6.22
CA ASP A 243 1.32 12.31 5.43
C ASP A 243 2.51 13.23 5.69
N ILE A 244 2.78 13.53 6.97
CA ILE A 244 3.88 14.39 7.42
C ILE A 244 5.24 13.77 7.07
N ALA A 245 5.38 12.46 7.28
CA ALA A 245 6.60 11.74 6.91
C ALA A 245 6.90 11.83 5.40
N ASN A 246 5.88 11.74 4.54
CA ASN A 246 6.09 11.76 3.10
C ASN A 246 6.34 13.18 2.56
N GLU A 247 5.71 14.20 3.16
CA GLU A 247 5.87 15.61 2.77
C GLU A 247 7.28 16.11 3.09
N ILE A 248 7.78 15.80 4.28
CA ILE A 248 9.05 16.33 4.79
C ILE A 248 10.22 15.54 4.22
N PHE A 249 10.15 14.21 4.27
CA PHE A 249 11.26 13.36 3.84
C PHE A 249 11.25 13.03 2.34
N LYS A 250 10.47 13.80 1.55
CA LYS A 250 10.31 13.70 0.08
C LYS A 250 10.64 12.30 -0.45
N LEU A 251 9.75 11.36 -0.22
CA LEU A 251 9.73 10.16 -1.05
C LEU A 251 9.26 10.60 -2.44
N ASN A 252 10.22 10.85 -3.34
CA ASN A 252 9.92 10.97 -4.77
C ASN A 252 9.31 9.65 -5.22
N PHE A 253 7.99 9.65 -5.41
CA PHE A 253 7.26 8.65 -6.16
C PHE A 253 7.53 8.82 -7.66
#